data_AF-A0A2V9KRH4-F1
#
_entry.id   AF-A0A2V9KRH4-F1
#
_cell.length_a   1.000
_cell.length_b   1.000
_cell.length_c   1.000
_cell.angle_alpha   90.00
_cell.angle_beta   90.00
_cell.angle_gamma   90.00
#
_symmetry.space_group_name_H-M   'P 1'
#
loop_
_entity.id
_entity.type
_entity.pdbx_description
1 polymer ?
#
loop_
_entity_poly.entity_id
_entity_poly.type
_entity_poly.pdbx_seq_one_letter_code
_entity_poly.pdbx_strand_id
1 'polypeptide(L)'
;MAAAHWLTGRAAPDARLGPSLPKDPKSIAISIDSKRHRRYTEGEQKTNMGQKSPAARVRIGPAGWSYPDWEGIVYPREKPRGFHPATYLAQFFDTIEINSTFYNPPAVETVRGWVRRIEHNKGFLFTAKLWQRFTHERAATLEDEKTFKRALEPLASAGRLGALLVQFPWSLKNTRDEREYVAGLCVRFREFPLVLEVRHSSWNQPETFQLLSELG
;
A
#
# COMPACT_ATOMS: atom_id res chain seq x y z
N MET A 1 -18.39 -9.90 14.55
CA MET A 1 -19.70 -9.41 15.03
C MET A 1 -19.69 -7.89 15.01
N ALA A 2 -20.53 -7.29 14.17
CA ALA A 2 -20.64 -5.85 13.98
C ALA A 2 -21.61 -5.24 14.99
N ALA A 3 -21.34 -4.01 15.45
CA ALA A 3 -22.31 -3.19 16.17
C ALA A 3 -22.20 -1.74 15.69
N ALA A 4 -23.24 -1.29 15.00
CA ALA A 4 -23.53 0.10 14.70
C ALA A 4 -24.53 0.63 15.73
N HIS A 5 -24.35 1.86 16.20
CA HIS A 5 -25.37 2.59 16.94
C HIS A 5 -25.53 3.98 16.33
N TRP A 6 -26.75 4.30 15.91
CA TRP A 6 -27.22 5.64 15.55
C TRP A 6 -28.10 6.18 16.68
N LEU A 7 -27.95 7.47 17.00
CA LEU A 7 -28.95 8.26 17.71
C LEU A 7 -29.12 9.62 17.01
N THR A 8 -30.40 10.02 16.92
CA THR A 8 -30.99 11.12 16.15
C THR A 8 -31.15 12.41 16.96
N GLY A 9 -31.13 13.60 16.32
CA GLY A 9 -31.73 14.81 16.95
C GLY A 9 -31.36 16.21 16.41
N ARG A 10 -31.97 16.59 15.27
CA ARG A 10 -32.39 17.91 14.72
C ARG A 10 -31.81 19.29 15.16
N ALA A 11 -31.52 20.05 14.09
CA ALA A 11 -31.94 21.43 13.73
C ALA A 11 -31.08 22.67 14.11
N ALA A 12 -30.90 23.50 13.07
CA ALA A 12 -30.06 24.69 12.92
C ALA A 12 -30.67 25.99 13.51
N PRO A 13 -29.90 27.10 13.46
CA PRO A 13 -30.34 28.21 12.63
C PRO A 13 -29.27 28.85 11.74
N ASP A 14 -29.78 29.52 10.71
CA ASP A 14 -29.18 30.28 9.61
C ASP A 14 -28.61 31.65 10.04
N ALA A 15 -27.49 32.09 9.43
CA ALA A 15 -27.34 33.45 8.84
C ALA A 15 -25.91 33.81 8.39
N ARG A 16 -25.79 34.06 7.08
CA ARG A 16 -25.06 35.18 6.40
C ARG A 16 -23.54 35.15 6.16
N LEU A 17 -23.21 34.82 4.90
CA LEU A 17 -22.55 35.62 3.84
C LEU A 17 -21.23 36.38 4.11
N GLY A 18 -20.16 35.89 3.45
CA GLY A 18 -19.10 36.67 2.76
C GLY A 18 -17.66 36.44 3.25
N PRO A 19 -16.60 36.59 2.41
CA PRO A 19 -16.56 36.96 0.99
C PRO A 19 -16.01 35.87 0.05
N SER A 20 -16.25 36.10 -1.24
CA SER A 20 -15.88 35.32 -2.43
C SER A 20 -14.38 35.02 -2.56
N LEU A 21 -14.06 33.75 -2.84
CA LEU A 21 -12.76 33.32 -3.34
C LEU A 21 -12.58 33.67 -4.83
N PRO A 22 -11.37 34.02 -5.28
CA PRO A 22 -11.12 34.37 -6.67
C PRO A 22 -11.36 33.19 -7.62
N LYS A 23 -12.07 33.46 -8.71
CA LYS A 23 -12.12 32.63 -9.91
C LYS A 23 -10.80 32.80 -10.66
N ASP A 24 -10.08 31.70 -10.88
CA ASP A 24 -9.43 31.39 -12.17
C ASP A 24 -8.70 30.04 -12.10
N PRO A 25 -9.17 29.00 -12.81
CA PRO A 25 -8.43 27.77 -13.01
C PRO A 25 -7.38 27.98 -14.11
N LYS A 26 -6.10 27.96 -13.77
CA LYS A 26 -5.05 27.72 -14.79
C LYS A 26 -5.09 26.26 -15.19
N SER A 27 -5.78 26.03 -16.30
CA SER A 27 -5.78 24.81 -17.10
C SER A 27 -4.34 24.36 -17.38
N ILE A 28 -3.90 23.26 -16.77
CA ILE A 28 -2.77 22.49 -17.30
C ILE A 28 -3.39 21.48 -18.27
N ALA A 29 -3.45 21.87 -19.53
CA ALA A 29 -3.78 20.97 -20.63
C ALA A 29 -2.56 20.08 -20.90
N ILE A 30 -2.64 18.79 -20.54
CA ILE A 30 -1.69 17.79 -21.02
C ILE A 30 -2.15 17.40 -22.42
N SER A 31 -1.62 18.11 -23.42
CA SER A 31 -1.72 17.72 -24.83
C SER A 31 -0.68 16.63 -25.08
N ILE A 32 -1.14 15.40 -25.29
CA ILE A 32 -0.29 14.27 -25.71
C ILE A 32 -0.43 14.13 -27.22
N ASP A 33 0.61 14.59 -27.92
CA ASP A 33 0.76 14.52 -29.37
C ASP A 33 0.87 13.06 -29.84
N SER A 34 -0.16 12.58 -30.53
CA SER A 34 -0.27 11.23 -31.07
C SER A 34 0.28 11.17 -32.50
N LYS A 35 1.58 11.39 -32.69
CA LYS A 35 2.25 11.12 -33.98
C LYS A 35 3.62 10.47 -33.83
N ARG A 36 3.63 9.14 -33.76
CA ARG A 36 4.71 8.32 -34.38
C ARG A 36 4.10 7.16 -35.15
N HIS A 37 3.82 7.43 -36.43
CA HIS A 37 3.72 6.42 -37.47
C HIS A 37 5.06 5.68 -37.58
N ARG A 38 5.15 4.44 -37.09
CA ARG A 38 6.16 3.49 -37.55
C ARG A 38 5.52 2.61 -38.61
N ARG A 39 6.01 2.75 -39.85
CA ARG A 39 5.77 1.81 -40.94
C ARG A 39 6.25 0.42 -40.49
N TYR A 40 5.36 -0.56 -40.53
CA TYR A 40 5.74 -1.97 -40.49
C TYR A 40 6.31 -2.34 -41.86
N THR A 41 7.60 -2.65 -41.90
CA THR A 41 8.21 -3.43 -42.98
C THR A 41 8.20 -4.89 -42.56
N GLU A 42 7.55 -5.73 -43.35
CA GLU A 42 7.60 -7.19 -43.23
C GLU A 42 9.05 -7.68 -43.35
N GLY A 43 9.50 -8.40 -42.32
CA GLY A 43 10.82 -9.02 -42.26
C GLY A 43 10.74 -10.24 -41.35
N GLU A 44 10.69 -11.40 -41.99
CA GLU A 44 10.81 -12.78 -41.50
C GLU A 44 11.01 -13.00 -39.99
N GLN A 45 9.98 -13.57 -39.36
CA GLN A 45 10.03 -14.13 -38.02
C GLN A 45 10.94 -15.38 -37.99
N LYS A 46 12.17 -15.22 -37.52
CA LYS A 46 12.90 -16.34 -36.90
C LYS A 46 12.42 -16.44 -35.46
N THR A 47 11.58 -17.44 -35.18
CA THR A 47 11.09 -17.77 -33.86
C THR A 47 12.26 -18.22 -32.98
N ASN A 48 12.79 -17.30 -32.16
CA ASN A 48 13.75 -17.65 -31.13
C ASN A 48 13.01 -18.34 -29.98
N MET A 49 12.96 -19.67 -30.03
CA MET A 49 12.42 -20.51 -28.96
C MET A 49 13.23 -20.34 -27.67
N GLY A 50 12.61 -19.68 -26.69
CA GLY A 50 12.69 -20.13 -25.30
C GLY A 50 13.90 -19.72 -24.48
N GLN A 51 14.20 -18.42 -24.36
CA GLN A 51 14.75 -17.95 -23.09
C GLN A 51 13.59 -17.87 -22.08
N LYS A 52 13.41 -18.93 -21.27
CA LYS A 52 12.52 -18.86 -20.11
C LYS A 52 13.04 -17.75 -19.21
N SER A 53 12.29 -16.66 -19.07
CA SER A 53 12.48 -15.72 -17.97
C SER A 53 12.53 -16.53 -16.68
N PRO A 54 13.47 -16.26 -15.74
CA PRO A 54 13.52 -16.98 -14.48
C PRO A 54 12.13 -16.94 -13.84
N ALA A 55 11.63 -18.11 -13.42
CA ALA A 55 10.31 -18.24 -12.84
C ALA A 55 10.17 -17.26 -11.65
N ALA A 56 9.11 -16.46 -11.66
CA ALA A 56 8.86 -15.51 -10.59
C ALA A 56 8.76 -16.25 -9.24
N ARG A 57 9.52 -15.78 -8.23
CA ARG A 57 9.52 -16.38 -6.90
C ARG A 57 8.23 -16.03 -6.17
N VAL A 58 7.37 -17.02 -5.93
CA VAL A 58 6.17 -16.88 -5.10
C VAL A 58 6.57 -16.89 -3.62
N ARG A 59 5.95 -16.02 -2.83
CA ARG A 59 6.15 -15.93 -1.37
C ARG A 59 4.80 -16.09 -0.68
N ILE A 60 4.76 -16.91 0.36
CA ILE A 60 3.54 -17.20 1.12
C ILE A 60 3.76 -16.77 2.57
N GLY A 61 2.73 -16.17 3.15
CA GLY A 61 2.82 -15.60 4.48
C GLY A 61 1.48 -15.08 5.00
N PRO A 62 1.30 -15.06 6.33
CA PRO A 62 0.12 -14.44 6.93
C PRO A 62 0.13 -12.91 6.85
N ALA A 63 -1.08 -12.37 6.79
CA ALA A 63 -1.33 -10.94 6.89
C ALA A 63 -1.37 -10.51 8.35
N GLY A 64 -0.23 -10.45 9.06
CA GLY A 64 -0.14 -10.13 10.49
C GLY A 64 0.35 -11.29 11.35
N TRP A 65 0.62 -11.02 12.63
CA TRP A 65 1.15 -12.03 13.57
C TRP A 65 0.73 -11.82 15.04
N SER A 66 -0.13 -10.85 15.33
CA SER A 66 -0.55 -10.55 16.71
C SER A 66 -2.02 -10.89 16.89
N TYR A 67 -2.32 -12.19 17.01
CA TYR A 67 -3.67 -12.72 17.15
C TYR A 67 -3.78 -13.53 18.44
N PRO A 68 -4.65 -13.14 19.40
CA PRO A 68 -4.87 -13.93 20.61
C PRO A 68 -5.28 -15.37 20.32
N ASP A 69 -6.12 -15.57 19.31
CA ASP A 69 -6.63 -16.90 18.92
C ASP A 69 -5.55 -17.82 18.33
N TRP A 70 -4.32 -17.34 18.11
CA TRP A 70 -3.21 -18.17 17.65
C TRP A 70 -2.42 -18.80 18.80
N GLU A 71 -2.63 -18.32 20.03
CA GLU A 71 -1.93 -18.79 21.22
C GLU A 71 -2.28 -20.25 21.52
N GLY A 72 -1.24 -21.10 21.60
CA GLY A 72 -1.41 -22.53 21.83
C GLY A 72 -1.95 -23.33 20.64
N ILE A 73 -2.18 -22.70 19.47
CA ILE A 73 -2.60 -23.32 18.21
C ILE A 73 -1.50 -23.18 17.17
N VAL A 74 -1.18 -21.95 16.78
CA VAL A 74 -0.08 -21.64 15.85
C VAL A 74 1.20 -21.44 16.66
N TYR A 75 1.10 -20.73 17.78
CA TYR A 75 2.21 -20.48 18.69
C TYR A 75 2.30 -21.57 19.76
N PRO A 76 3.51 -21.94 20.19
CA PRO A 76 3.68 -22.93 21.25
C PRO A 76 3.03 -22.44 22.54
N ARG A 77 2.38 -23.37 23.26
CA ARG A 77 1.79 -23.09 24.58
C ARG A 77 2.84 -22.59 25.57
N GLU A 78 3.99 -23.25 25.58
CA GLU A 78 5.16 -22.85 26.36
C GLU A 78 6.13 -22.10 25.46
N LYS A 79 6.26 -20.79 25.71
CA LYS A 79 7.11 -19.92 24.90
C LYS A 79 8.56 -20.00 25.40
N PRO A 80 9.53 -20.32 24.52
CA PRO A 80 10.92 -20.24 24.90
C PRO A 80 11.30 -18.80 25.27
N ARG A 81 12.37 -18.66 26.06
CA ARG A 81 12.91 -17.34 26.40
C ARG A 81 13.22 -16.55 25.13
N GLY A 82 12.72 -15.32 25.05
CA GLY A 82 12.92 -14.45 23.88
C GLY A 82 11.99 -14.75 22.70
N PHE A 83 10.95 -15.57 22.89
CA PHE A 83 9.93 -15.82 21.87
C PHE A 83 9.36 -14.51 21.31
N HIS A 84 9.31 -14.42 19.98
CA HIS A 84 8.64 -13.35 19.27
C HIS A 84 7.87 -13.95 18.08
N PRO A 85 6.58 -13.64 17.90
CA PRO A 85 5.75 -14.23 16.85
C PRO A 85 6.35 -14.11 15.44
N ALA A 86 6.86 -12.92 15.07
CA ALA A 86 7.49 -12.74 13.76
C ALA A 86 8.75 -13.60 13.55
N THR A 87 9.57 -13.79 14.59
CA THR A 87 10.75 -14.68 14.52
C THR A 87 10.32 -16.13 14.36
N TYR A 88 9.26 -16.52 15.05
CA TYR A 88 8.70 -17.86 14.96
C TYR A 88 8.14 -18.13 13.55
N LEU A 89 7.29 -17.24 13.03
CA LEU A 89 6.69 -17.38 11.70
C LEU A 89 7.72 -17.35 10.57
N ALA A 90 8.83 -16.62 10.72
CA ALA A 90 9.91 -16.56 9.73
C ALA A 90 10.66 -17.89 9.52
N GLN A 91 10.42 -18.89 10.39
CA GLN A 91 10.92 -20.26 10.21
C GLN A 91 10.07 -21.06 9.21
N PHE A 92 8.82 -20.65 8.96
CA PHE A 92 7.85 -21.39 8.16
C PHE A 92 7.40 -20.65 6.90
N PHE A 93 7.45 -19.31 6.92
CA PHE A 93 6.97 -18.44 5.85
C PHE A 93 8.09 -17.61 5.24
N ASP A 94 7.92 -17.23 3.97
CA ASP A 94 8.85 -16.36 3.24
C ASP A 94 8.55 -14.87 3.44
N THR A 95 7.37 -14.54 3.95
CA THR A 95 6.92 -13.18 4.17
C THR A 95 5.89 -13.09 5.29
N ILE A 96 5.72 -11.92 5.90
CA ILE A 96 4.55 -11.57 6.71
C ILE A 96 4.17 -10.11 6.52
N GLU A 97 2.88 -9.78 6.64
CA GLU A 97 2.41 -8.40 6.59
C GLU A 97 2.45 -7.73 7.97
N ILE A 98 3.02 -6.53 8.03
CA ILE A 98 2.96 -5.63 9.18
C ILE A 98 1.63 -4.87 9.11
N ASN A 99 0.66 -5.35 9.89
CA ASN A 99 -0.66 -4.70 9.97
C ASN A 99 -0.71 -3.55 10.97
N SER A 100 0.17 -3.51 11.97
CA SER A 100 0.16 -2.45 12.98
C SER A 100 0.44 -1.06 12.40
N THR A 101 1.19 -0.98 11.30
CA THR A 101 1.49 0.28 10.59
C THR A 101 0.24 0.94 10.01
N PHE A 102 -0.83 0.16 9.76
CA PHE A 102 -2.12 0.68 9.34
C PHE A 102 -2.75 1.62 10.37
N TYR A 103 -2.52 1.38 11.66
CA TYR A 103 -3.13 2.16 12.74
C TYR A 103 -2.22 3.31 13.19
N ASN A 104 -0.90 3.07 13.26
CA ASN A 104 0.06 4.09 13.67
C ASN A 104 1.47 3.77 13.12
N PRO A 105 2.29 4.79 12.78
CA PRO A 105 3.69 4.57 12.46
C PRO A 105 4.41 3.97 13.69
N PRO A 106 5.10 2.82 13.55
CA PRO A 106 5.90 2.27 14.64
C PRO A 106 7.12 3.16 14.91
N ALA A 107 7.68 3.06 16.12
CA ALA A 107 8.98 3.63 16.41
C ALA A 107 10.06 2.97 15.52
N VAL A 108 11.05 3.76 15.08
CA VAL A 108 12.17 3.29 14.23
C VAL A 108 12.89 2.10 14.87
N GLU A 109 13.10 2.13 16.17
CA GLU A 109 13.76 1.10 16.97
C GLU A 109 12.98 -0.22 16.97
N THR A 110 11.65 -0.15 16.96
CA THR A 110 10.77 -1.32 16.83
C THR A 110 10.99 -1.97 15.47
N VAL A 111 11.02 -1.16 14.40
CA VAL A 111 11.23 -1.65 13.04
C VAL A 111 12.62 -2.26 12.85
N ARG A 112 13.67 -1.59 13.37
CA ARG A 112 15.03 -2.17 13.45
C ARG A 112 15.04 -3.49 14.23
N GLY A 113 14.24 -3.58 15.29
CA GLY A 113 14.05 -4.79 16.08
C GLY A 113 13.42 -5.94 15.29
N TRP A 114 12.49 -5.67 14.37
CA TRP A 114 11.92 -6.68 13.49
C TRP A 114 12.93 -7.17 12.45
N VAL A 115 13.71 -6.26 11.85
CA VAL A 115 14.78 -6.61 10.90
C VAL A 115 15.78 -7.57 11.55
N ARG A 116 16.31 -7.23 12.74
CA ARG A 116 17.26 -8.09 13.46
C ARG A 116 16.71 -9.49 13.74
N ARG A 117 15.43 -9.57 14.09
CA ARG A 117 14.77 -10.82 14.48
C ARG A 117 14.65 -11.84 13.35
N ILE A 118 14.62 -11.38 12.10
CA ILE A 118 14.50 -12.25 10.93
C ILE A 118 15.85 -12.48 10.21
N GLU A 119 16.97 -12.03 10.79
CA GLU A 119 18.29 -12.14 10.15
C GLU A 119 18.73 -13.56 9.83
N HIS A 120 18.21 -14.56 10.56
CA HIS A 120 18.45 -15.98 10.30
C HIS A 120 17.86 -16.43 8.95
N ASN A 121 16.81 -15.77 8.46
CA ASN A 121 16.20 -16.03 7.15
C ASN A 121 16.55 -14.88 6.18
N LYS A 122 17.63 -15.05 5.40
CA LYS A 122 18.10 -14.04 4.43
C LYS A 122 17.12 -13.77 3.29
N GLY A 123 16.21 -14.71 3.01
CA GLY A 123 15.20 -14.55 1.99
C GLY A 123 13.94 -13.82 2.46
N PHE A 124 13.70 -13.72 3.77
CA PHE A 124 12.46 -13.21 4.34
C PHE A 124 12.19 -11.74 4.01
N LEU A 125 10.95 -11.41 3.66
CA LEU A 125 10.50 -10.03 3.46
C LEU A 125 9.31 -9.69 4.36
N PHE A 126 9.17 -8.43 4.71
CA PHE A 126 7.93 -7.90 5.26
C PHE A 126 7.16 -7.16 4.17
N THR A 127 5.84 -7.28 4.17
CA THR A 127 4.98 -6.26 3.55
C THR A 127 4.43 -5.35 4.65
N ALA A 128 4.08 -4.10 4.38
CA ALA A 128 3.52 -3.20 5.38
C ALA A 128 2.28 -2.51 4.84
N LYS A 129 1.28 -2.25 5.68
CA LYS A 129 0.14 -1.40 5.29
C LYS A 129 0.48 0.06 5.44
N LEU A 130 0.10 0.85 4.44
CA LEU A 130 0.10 2.30 4.55
C LEU A 130 -0.84 2.75 5.67
N TRP A 131 -0.41 3.75 6.44
CA TRP A 131 -1.18 4.29 7.55
C TRP A 131 -2.55 4.78 7.09
N GLN A 132 -3.61 4.39 7.80
CA GLN A 132 -5.01 4.66 7.43
C GLN A 132 -5.32 6.15 7.27
N ARG A 133 -4.50 7.04 7.85
CA ARG A 133 -4.59 8.50 7.64
C ARG A 133 -4.50 8.90 6.17
N PHE A 134 -3.76 8.13 5.36
CA PHE A 134 -3.62 8.37 3.92
C PHE A 134 -4.77 7.78 3.11
N THR A 135 -5.35 6.63 3.51
CA THR A 135 -6.30 5.92 2.63
C THR A 135 -7.75 5.96 3.09
N HIS A 136 -7.99 5.99 4.40
CA HIS A 136 -9.32 5.93 5.01
C HIS A 136 -9.76 7.29 5.55
N GLU A 137 -8.94 7.92 6.40
CA GLU A 137 -9.31 9.18 7.05
C GLU A 137 -9.03 10.41 6.16
N ARG A 138 -8.08 10.30 5.23
CA ARG A 138 -7.64 11.38 4.33
C ARG A 138 -7.21 12.67 5.03
N ALA A 139 -6.70 12.54 6.24
CA ALA A 139 -6.28 13.64 7.10
C ALA A 139 -4.76 13.68 7.29
N ALA A 140 -3.99 13.00 6.44
CA ALA A 140 -2.54 12.96 6.53
C ALA A 140 -1.89 14.27 6.08
N THR A 141 -1.06 14.83 6.95
CA THR A 141 -0.24 16.02 6.71
C THR A 141 1.10 15.65 6.06
N LEU A 142 1.90 16.67 5.71
CA LEU A 142 3.29 16.46 5.28
C LEU A 142 4.17 15.88 6.41
N GLU A 143 3.88 16.21 7.66
CA GLU A 143 4.65 15.66 8.79
C GLU A 143 4.28 14.20 9.06
N ASP A 144 3.01 13.82 8.86
CA ASP A 144 2.58 12.41 8.90
C ASP A 144 3.31 11.58 7.83
N GLU A 145 3.48 12.14 6.62
CA GLU A 145 4.25 11.49 5.54
C GLU A 145 5.71 11.28 5.95
N LYS A 146 6.40 12.33 6.42
CA LYS A 146 7.79 12.22 6.87
C LYS A 146 7.94 11.22 8.01
N THR A 147 6.98 11.20 8.94
CA THR A 147 6.99 10.29 10.08
C THR A 147 6.82 8.85 9.63
N PHE A 148 5.85 8.58 8.75
CA PHE A 148 5.63 7.24 8.24
C PHE A 148 6.80 6.72 7.40
N LYS A 149 7.37 7.56 6.53
CA LYS A 149 8.56 7.23 5.73
C LYS A 149 9.75 6.89 6.63
N ARG A 150 10.04 7.73 7.64
CA ARG A 150 11.10 7.48 8.63
C ARG A 150 10.89 6.16 9.38
N ALA A 151 9.66 5.82 9.72
CA ALA A 151 9.34 4.56 10.39
C ALA A 151 9.66 3.33 9.52
N LEU A 152 9.40 3.39 8.21
CA LEU A 152 9.67 2.27 7.28
C LEU A 152 11.12 2.19 6.79
N GLU A 153 11.88 3.28 6.90
CA GLU A 153 13.27 3.37 6.43
C GLU A 153 14.15 2.18 6.84
N PRO A 154 14.11 1.65 8.08
CA PRO A 154 14.93 0.49 8.43
C PRO A 154 14.59 -0.79 7.67
N LEU A 155 13.33 -0.99 7.25
CA LEU A 155 12.95 -2.12 6.40
C LEU A 155 13.43 -1.92 4.97
N ALA A 156 13.22 -0.71 4.42
CA ALA A 156 13.59 -0.38 3.05
C ALA A 156 15.11 -0.46 2.86
N SER A 157 15.89 0.24 3.69
CA SER A 157 17.35 0.24 3.63
C SER A 157 17.99 -1.13 3.87
N ALA A 158 17.36 -2.00 4.68
CA ALA A 158 17.81 -3.37 4.88
C ALA A 158 17.43 -4.34 3.75
N GLY A 159 16.71 -3.88 2.72
CA GLY A 159 16.19 -4.73 1.65
C GLY A 159 15.13 -5.73 2.15
N ARG A 160 14.40 -5.37 3.22
CA ARG A 160 13.41 -6.22 3.90
C ARG A 160 11.97 -5.75 3.71
N LEU A 161 11.73 -4.64 3.01
CA LEU A 161 10.38 -4.24 2.58
C LEU A 161 10.09 -4.83 1.20
N GLY A 162 9.24 -5.85 1.14
CA GLY A 162 8.79 -6.47 -0.11
C GLY A 162 7.68 -5.69 -0.80
N ALA A 163 6.79 -5.05 -0.05
CA ALA A 163 5.76 -4.15 -0.57
C ALA A 163 5.19 -3.23 0.52
N LEU A 164 4.78 -2.04 0.12
CA LEU A 164 3.90 -1.14 0.85
C LEU A 164 2.49 -1.21 0.24
N LEU A 165 1.57 -1.81 0.98
CA LEU A 165 0.18 -1.98 0.59
C LEU A 165 -0.62 -0.68 0.82
N VAL A 166 -1.07 -0.09 -0.28
CA VAL A 166 -1.98 1.05 -0.33
C VAL A 166 -3.41 0.52 -0.46
N GLN A 167 -4.01 0.18 0.68
CA GLN A 167 -5.35 -0.38 0.74
C GLN A 167 -6.40 0.70 1.00
N PHE A 168 -7.43 0.78 0.16
CA PHE A 168 -8.55 1.70 0.31
C PHE A 168 -9.83 1.03 0.83
N PRO A 169 -10.74 1.77 1.48
CA PRO A 169 -12.05 1.26 1.86
C PRO A 169 -12.93 1.02 0.62
N TRP A 170 -13.98 0.21 0.79
CA TRP A 170 -14.96 -0.07 -0.27
C TRP A 170 -15.70 1.18 -0.78
N SER A 171 -15.80 2.23 0.03
CA SER A 171 -16.44 3.49 -0.36
C SER A 171 -15.68 4.27 -1.45
N LEU A 172 -14.42 3.93 -1.73
CA LEU A 172 -13.64 4.54 -2.81
C LEU A 172 -14.20 4.11 -4.17
N LYS A 173 -15.02 4.94 -4.81
CA LYS A 173 -15.49 4.72 -6.18
C LYS A 173 -14.51 5.33 -7.18
N ASN A 174 -14.37 4.71 -8.35
CA ASN A 174 -13.55 5.22 -9.45
C ASN A 174 -14.17 6.48 -10.10
N THR A 175 -13.95 7.64 -9.47
CA THR A 175 -14.23 8.97 -10.05
C THR A 175 -12.92 9.64 -10.45
N ARG A 176 -13.01 10.78 -11.14
CA ARG A 176 -11.81 11.54 -11.53
C ARG A 176 -10.98 11.95 -10.31
N ASP A 177 -11.60 12.63 -9.35
CA ASP A 177 -10.92 13.13 -8.15
C ASP A 177 -10.27 11.99 -7.36
N GLU A 178 -10.91 10.82 -7.34
CA GLU A 178 -10.37 9.65 -6.66
C GLU A 178 -9.17 9.02 -7.38
N ARG A 179 -9.16 9.02 -8.71
CA ARG A 179 -7.97 8.64 -9.49
C ARG A 179 -6.82 9.61 -9.26
N GLU A 180 -7.09 10.91 -9.22
CA GLU A 180 -6.08 11.94 -8.93
C GLU A 180 -5.50 11.75 -7.52
N TYR A 181 -6.33 11.43 -6.53
CA TYR A 181 -5.89 11.14 -5.17
C TYR A 181 -5.00 9.89 -5.08
N VAL A 182 -5.44 8.78 -5.69
CA VAL A 182 -4.68 7.52 -5.74
C VAL A 182 -3.32 7.74 -6.43
N ALA A 183 -3.32 8.39 -7.59
CA ALA A 183 -2.09 8.72 -8.32
C ALA A 183 -1.15 9.60 -7.48
N GLY A 184 -1.70 10.60 -6.79
CA GLY A 184 -0.95 11.44 -5.86
C GLY A 184 -0.28 10.65 -4.74
N LEU A 185 -0.97 9.67 -4.13
CA LEU A 185 -0.36 8.79 -3.13
C LEU A 185 0.73 7.90 -3.73
N CYS A 186 0.50 7.33 -4.92
CA CYS A 186 1.52 6.53 -5.61
C CYS A 186 2.80 7.34 -5.85
N VAL A 187 2.68 8.58 -6.32
CA VAL A 187 3.83 9.48 -6.51
C VAL A 187 4.50 9.81 -5.17
N ARG A 188 3.73 10.07 -4.11
CA ARG A 188 4.26 10.40 -2.78
C ARG A 188 5.05 9.27 -2.14
N PHE A 189 4.76 8.01 -2.44
CA PHE A 189 5.41 6.84 -1.84
C PHE A 189 6.22 6.00 -2.83
N ARG A 190 6.53 6.54 -4.01
CA ARG A 190 7.21 5.84 -5.11
C ARG A 190 8.61 5.32 -4.77
N GLU A 191 9.21 5.77 -3.68
CA GLU A 191 10.48 5.22 -3.20
C GLU A 191 10.34 3.80 -2.63
N PHE A 192 9.12 3.34 -2.35
CA PHE A 192 8.84 1.99 -1.86
C PHE A 192 8.20 1.14 -2.96
N PRO A 193 8.33 -0.20 -2.91
CA PRO A 193 7.59 -1.08 -3.82
C PRO A 193 6.10 -1.00 -3.47
N LEU A 194 5.29 -0.38 -4.32
CA LEU A 194 3.87 -0.15 -4.03
C LEU A 194 2.99 -1.29 -4.52
N VAL A 195 1.94 -1.58 -3.76
CA VAL A 195 0.83 -2.45 -4.19
C VAL A 195 -0.47 -1.74 -3.86
N LEU A 196 -1.32 -1.54 -4.85
CA LEU A 196 -2.63 -0.92 -4.66
C LEU A 196 -3.72 -1.99 -4.44
N GLU A 197 -4.56 -1.80 -3.42
CA GLU A 197 -5.77 -2.60 -3.22
C GLU A 197 -7.01 -1.69 -3.17
N VAL A 198 -7.86 -1.83 -4.18
CA VAL A 198 -9.17 -1.19 -4.30
C VAL A 198 -10.27 -2.24 -4.26
N ARG A 199 -11.37 -1.93 -3.57
CA ARG A 199 -12.41 -2.91 -3.25
C ARG A 199 -13.73 -2.69 -3.99
N HIS A 200 -13.89 -1.54 -4.64
CA HIS A 200 -15.09 -1.22 -5.39
C HIS A 200 -14.93 -1.64 -6.86
N SER A 201 -15.93 -2.33 -7.41
CA SER A 201 -15.87 -2.90 -8.77
C SER A 201 -15.73 -1.87 -9.88
N SER A 202 -16.10 -0.60 -9.64
CA SER A 202 -15.89 0.47 -10.63
C SER A 202 -14.41 0.74 -10.96
N TRP A 203 -13.47 0.22 -10.17
CA TRP A 203 -12.04 0.26 -10.50
C TRP A 203 -11.59 -0.83 -11.48
N ASN A 204 -12.40 -1.87 -11.72
CA ASN A 204 -12.07 -2.97 -12.63
C ASN A 204 -12.37 -2.57 -14.08
N GLN A 205 -11.61 -1.61 -14.60
CA GLN A 205 -11.72 -1.07 -15.95
C GLN A 205 -10.32 -0.93 -16.57
N PRO A 206 -10.15 -1.11 -17.90
CA PRO A 206 -8.85 -1.02 -18.58
C PRO A 206 -8.05 0.25 -18.25
N GLU A 207 -8.72 1.39 -18.10
CA GLU A 207 -8.11 2.68 -17.83
C GLU A 207 -7.43 2.72 -16.46
N THR A 208 -7.97 2.00 -15.46
CA THR A 208 -7.32 1.86 -14.16
C THR A 208 -5.99 1.13 -14.30
N PHE A 209 -5.96 0.02 -15.04
CA PHE A 209 -4.73 -0.76 -15.24
C PHE A 209 -3.68 0.04 -16.02
N GLN A 210 -4.11 0.84 -16.99
CA GLN A 210 -3.22 1.75 -17.72
C GLN A 210 -2.62 2.81 -16.79
N LEU A 211 -3.46 3.48 -15.99
CA LEU A 211 -3.00 4.47 -15.00
C LEU A 211 -1.96 3.88 -14.05
N LEU A 212 -2.21 2.67 -13.52
CA LEU A 212 -1.27 2.01 -12.62
C LEU A 212 0.02 1.62 -13.32
N SER A 213 -0.05 1.14 -14.56
CA SER A 213 1.15 0.84 -15.36
C SER A 213 2.02 2.07 -15.63
N GLU A 214 1.44 3.26 -15.73
CA GLU A 214 2.17 4.51 -15.93
C GLU A 214 2.81 5.03 -14.63
N LEU A 215 2.26 4.66 -13.48
CA LEU A 215 2.76 5.06 -12.15
C LEU A 215 3.85 4.13 -11.61
N GLY A 216 3.99 2.93 -12.18
CA GLY A 216 4.90 1.88 -11.71
C GLY A 216 4.34 1.06 -10.57
#